data_AF-A0A4U0RG10-F1
#
_entry.id   AF-A0A4U0RG10-F1
#
_cell.length_a   1.000
_cell.length_b   1.000
_cell.length_c   1.000
_cell.angle_alpha   90.00
_cell.angle_beta   90.00
_cell.angle_gamma   90.00
#
_symmetry.space_group_name_H-M   'P 1'
#
loop_
_entity.id
_entity.type
_entity.pdbx_description
1 polymer ?
#
loop_
_entity_poly.entity_id
_entity_poly.type
_entity_poly.pdbx_seq_one_letter_code
_entity_poly.pdbx_strand_id
1 'polypeptide(L)'
;MHQPGTDSGVSQVNSPDSPIDDYLNFVTGLYGTAVAWNQGDPNVRVLEYMRYPRYTSTYRGWTHIIPDPDPAWIAYAEANGPTRVVSYVGPVAGLSIDVDHFAAVANGVTVHGQGTGITTNVGDFSGWGGDLTTFYAEWGRDSDTTASGYTYCMDRLAKIDTVSTFEMSDLIADVDGYLVGMNIHGRSETIVDAVQNLLQGGGALSRFKRFYDARYNGDNTNAFDTTKDMLTDGTDPDVSELRIAAIQKTAGSLTLMPVMLPDDVLNPARPWWLIGAASRRHVRRPQFLSVLTAIRVRLQPTTFGV
;
A
#
# COMPACT_ATOMS: atom_id res chain seq x y z
N MET A 1 29.38 -3.32 12.67
CA MET A 1 29.13 -4.33 13.71
C MET A 1 27.67 -4.19 14.13
N HIS A 2 26.88 -5.23 13.90
CA HIS A 2 25.45 -5.31 14.24
C HIS A 2 25.32 -5.69 15.72
N GLN A 3 24.61 -4.90 16.54
CA GLN A 3 24.28 -5.28 17.91
C GLN A 3 22.91 -5.97 17.93
N PRO A 4 22.81 -7.23 18.40
CA PRO A 4 21.54 -7.89 18.61
C PRO A 4 20.69 -7.16 19.68
N GLY A 5 19.40 -6.93 19.41
CA GLY A 5 18.44 -6.43 20.41
C GLY A 5 18.11 -4.93 20.36
N THR A 6 18.55 -4.19 19.34
CA THR A 6 18.22 -2.76 19.16
C THR A 6 17.17 -2.49 18.07
N ASP A 7 16.63 -3.54 17.45
CA ASP A 7 15.52 -3.42 16.50
C ASP A 7 14.19 -3.41 17.26
N SER A 8 13.45 -2.31 17.13
CA SER A 8 12.12 -2.13 17.72
C SER A 8 11.09 -3.15 17.23
N GLY A 9 11.37 -3.89 16.14
CA GLY A 9 10.54 -5.00 15.69
C GLY A 9 10.65 -6.28 16.53
N VAL A 10 11.67 -6.42 17.40
CA VAL A 10 11.89 -7.66 18.17
C VAL A 10 10.82 -7.88 19.24
N SER A 11 10.15 -6.82 19.71
CA SER A 11 9.03 -6.95 20.66
C SER A 11 7.70 -7.34 20.01
N GLN A 12 7.62 -7.41 18.68
CA GLN A 12 6.38 -7.75 17.95
C GLN A 12 6.35 -9.17 17.40
N VAL A 13 7.46 -9.93 17.48
CA VAL A 13 7.57 -11.28 16.89
C VAL A 13 6.70 -12.34 17.60
N ASN A 14 6.01 -12.01 18.70
CA ASN A 14 5.19 -12.97 19.47
C ASN A 14 3.85 -12.42 19.99
N SER A 15 3.37 -11.28 19.48
CA SER A 15 2.01 -10.85 19.81
C SER A 15 1.03 -11.71 19.01
N PRO A 16 0.11 -12.46 19.64
CA PRO A 16 -0.92 -13.17 18.89
C PRO A 16 -1.77 -12.16 18.15
N ASP A 17 -2.02 -12.41 16.86
CA ASP A 17 -2.92 -11.57 16.07
C ASP A 17 -4.29 -11.49 16.75
N SER A 18 -4.84 -10.28 16.81
CA SER A 18 -6.16 -10.09 17.38
C SER A 18 -7.23 -10.67 16.43
N PRO A 19 -8.28 -11.34 16.98
CA PRO A 19 -9.50 -11.58 16.26
C PRO A 19 -10.05 -10.29 15.66
N ILE A 20 -10.76 -10.40 14.53
CA ILE A 20 -11.34 -9.24 13.84
C ILE A 20 -12.27 -8.42 14.75
N ASP A 21 -13.00 -9.08 15.66
CA ASP A 21 -13.89 -8.41 16.62
C ASP A 21 -13.12 -7.52 17.61
N ASP A 22 -11.91 -7.93 18.03
CA ASP A 22 -11.05 -7.12 18.89
C ASP A 22 -10.57 -5.86 18.15
N TYR A 23 -10.23 -6.00 16.86
CA TYR A 23 -9.87 -4.85 16.02
C TYR A 23 -11.05 -3.88 15.84
N LEU A 24 -12.25 -4.39 15.56
CA LEU A 24 -13.45 -3.57 15.43
C LEU A 24 -13.82 -2.84 16.74
N ASN A 25 -13.69 -3.53 17.87
CA ASN A 25 -13.88 -2.94 19.20
C ASN A 25 -12.82 -1.88 19.51
N PHE A 26 -11.57 -2.13 19.12
CA PHE A 26 -10.48 -1.17 19.25
C PHE A 26 -10.75 0.11 18.47
N VAL A 27 -11.12 0.02 17.18
CA VAL A 27 -11.45 1.19 16.34
C VAL A 27 -12.63 1.96 16.93
N THR A 28 -13.68 1.25 17.37
CA THR A 28 -14.87 1.87 17.98
C THR A 28 -14.53 2.61 19.28
N GLY A 29 -13.78 1.95 20.16
CA GLY A 29 -13.36 2.54 21.44
C GLY A 29 -12.46 3.75 21.24
N LEU A 30 -11.49 3.65 20.33
CA LEU A 30 -10.53 4.72 20.03
C LEU A 30 -11.24 5.93 19.39
N TYR A 31 -12.23 5.70 18.54
CA TYR A 31 -13.08 6.78 18.01
C TYR A 31 -13.87 7.47 19.13
N GLY A 32 -14.44 6.71 20.06
CA GLY A 32 -15.08 7.26 21.26
C GLY A 32 -14.13 8.14 22.08
N THR A 33 -12.88 7.71 22.27
CA THR A 33 -11.82 8.49 22.94
C THR A 33 -11.49 9.77 22.16
N ALA A 34 -11.42 9.71 20.82
CA ALA A 34 -11.18 10.86 19.97
C ALA A 34 -12.32 11.90 20.04
N VAL A 35 -13.57 11.44 20.09
CA VAL A 35 -14.73 12.31 20.30
C VAL A 35 -14.68 12.97 21.69
N ALA A 36 -14.32 12.21 22.73
CA ALA A 36 -14.18 12.74 24.09
C ALA A 36 -13.04 13.76 24.23
N TRP A 37 -11.96 13.61 23.47
CA TRP A 37 -10.87 14.59 23.39
C TRP A 37 -11.33 15.93 22.82
N ASN A 38 -12.32 15.91 21.92
CA ASN A 38 -13.00 17.10 21.38
C ASN A 38 -12.05 18.15 20.76
N GLN A 39 -10.95 17.71 20.14
CA GLN A 39 -10.01 18.57 19.42
C GLN A 39 -9.53 17.94 18.11
N GLY A 40 -9.79 18.63 17.01
CA GLY A 40 -9.51 18.14 15.66
C GLY A 40 -10.60 17.21 15.14
N ASP A 41 -10.30 16.51 14.04
CA ASP A 41 -11.21 15.56 13.43
C ASP A 41 -11.07 14.16 14.07
N PRO A 42 -12.12 13.60 14.70
CA PRO A 42 -12.04 12.28 15.33
C PRO A 42 -11.58 11.17 14.37
N ASN A 43 -11.95 11.21 13.10
CA ASN A 43 -11.50 10.24 12.10
C ASN A 43 -9.97 10.28 11.94
N VAL A 44 -9.43 11.49 11.81
CA VAL A 44 -7.98 11.71 11.66
C VAL A 44 -7.24 11.31 12.94
N ARG A 45 -7.80 11.62 14.13
CA ARG A 45 -7.22 11.24 15.42
C ARG A 45 -7.08 9.73 15.59
N VAL A 46 -8.08 8.97 15.18
CA VAL A 46 -8.00 7.50 15.19
C VAL A 46 -6.86 7.01 14.30
N LEU A 47 -6.74 7.53 13.07
CA LEU A 47 -5.68 7.14 12.13
C LEU A 47 -4.28 7.54 12.63
N GLU A 48 -4.15 8.73 13.19
CA GLU A 48 -2.91 9.21 13.82
C GLU A 48 -2.43 8.30 14.95
N TYR A 49 -3.34 7.83 15.81
CA TYR A 49 -2.98 6.92 16.90
C TYR A 49 -2.61 5.53 16.39
N MET A 50 -3.36 5.01 15.39
CA MET A 50 -3.11 3.68 14.85
C MET A 50 -1.78 3.57 14.09
N ARG A 51 -1.34 4.64 13.40
CA ARG A 51 -0.06 4.64 12.66
C ARG A 51 1.16 4.99 13.53
N TYR A 52 0.95 5.55 14.72
CA TYR A 52 2.01 5.86 15.68
C TYR A 52 2.54 4.57 16.32
N PRO A 53 3.86 4.42 16.56
CA PRO A 53 4.95 5.36 16.25
C PRO A 53 5.66 5.08 14.92
N ARG A 54 5.27 4.03 14.17
CA ARG A 54 6.05 3.54 13.02
C ARG A 54 6.04 4.51 11.84
N TYR A 55 4.89 5.13 11.58
CA TYR A 55 4.65 6.00 10.44
C TYR A 55 4.57 7.49 10.88
N THR A 56 5.60 7.98 11.58
CA THR A 56 5.71 9.37 12.14
C THR A 56 7.13 9.96 12.09
N SER A 57 7.22 11.25 12.46
CA SER A 57 8.27 12.27 12.79
C SER A 57 9.76 11.96 12.62
N THR A 58 10.16 10.71 12.78
CA THR A 58 11.57 10.30 12.92
C THR A 58 11.94 9.24 11.87
N TYR A 59 10.95 8.69 11.18
CA TYR A 59 11.15 7.65 10.18
C TYR A 59 10.82 8.21 8.78
N ARG A 60 11.84 8.27 7.92
CA ARG A 60 11.71 8.03 6.47
C ARG A 60 10.85 9.01 5.63
N GLY A 61 10.68 10.27 6.02
CA GLY A 61 10.03 11.28 5.16
C GLY A 61 8.50 11.35 5.24
N TRP A 62 7.87 10.66 6.19
CA TRP A 62 6.41 10.64 6.34
C TRP A 62 5.77 12.00 6.64
N THR A 63 6.53 12.95 7.22
CA THR A 63 6.07 14.33 7.42
C THR A 63 5.80 15.09 6.11
N HIS A 64 6.37 14.63 4.99
CA HIS A 64 6.05 15.14 3.66
C HIS A 64 4.72 14.58 3.12
N ILE A 65 4.27 13.44 3.65
CA ILE A 65 3.02 12.78 3.26
C ILE A 65 1.89 13.28 4.15
N ILE A 66 2.03 13.18 5.46
CA ILE A 66 1.01 13.57 6.43
C ILE A 66 1.66 14.20 7.67
N PRO A 67 1.03 15.21 8.31
CA PRO A 67 1.54 15.80 9.53
C PRO A 67 1.74 14.77 10.63
N ASP A 68 2.62 15.05 11.59
CA ASP A 68 2.78 14.17 12.74
C ASP A 68 1.55 14.12 13.64
N PRO A 69 1.29 12.98 14.28
CA PRO A 69 0.27 12.91 15.33
C PRO A 69 0.52 13.96 16.40
N ASP A 70 -0.57 14.60 16.85
CA ASP A 70 -0.50 15.53 17.97
C ASP A 70 -0.02 14.79 19.23
N PRO A 71 1.14 15.15 19.83
CA PRO A 71 1.65 14.45 21.00
C PRO A 71 0.71 14.49 22.20
N ALA A 72 -0.08 15.55 22.36
CA ALA A 72 -1.07 15.65 23.43
C ALA A 72 -2.25 14.71 23.18
N TRP A 73 -2.66 14.54 21.93
CA TRP A 73 -3.64 13.53 21.55
C TRP A 73 -3.12 12.12 21.83
N ILE A 74 -1.89 11.78 21.41
CA ILE A 74 -1.29 10.47 21.67
C ILE A 74 -1.27 10.18 23.18
N ALA A 75 -0.77 11.12 23.99
CA ALA A 75 -0.74 10.95 25.44
C ALA A 75 -2.15 10.78 26.05
N TYR A 76 -3.15 11.52 25.57
CA TYR A 76 -4.52 11.37 26.02
C TYR A 76 -5.11 10.00 25.65
N ALA A 77 -4.89 9.54 24.42
CA ALA A 77 -5.36 8.25 23.94
C ALA A 77 -4.69 7.07 24.66
N GLU A 78 -3.39 7.13 24.97
CA GLU A 78 -2.72 6.09 25.77
C GLU A 78 -3.28 6.01 27.21
N ALA A 79 -3.76 7.13 27.75
CA ALA A 79 -4.29 7.19 29.12
C ALA A 79 -5.78 6.82 29.23
N ASN A 80 -6.56 7.03 28.16
CA ASN A 80 -8.03 6.94 28.20
C ASN A 80 -8.62 6.00 27.13
N GLY A 81 -7.79 5.53 26.21
CA GLY A 81 -8.19 4.71 25.07
C GLY A 81 -8.25 3.22 25.37
N PRO A 82 -8.76 2.44 24.41
CA PRO A 82 -8.71 0.98 24.48
C PRO A 82 -7.27 0.47 24.40
N THR A 83 -7.07 -0.79 24.81
CA THR A 83 -5.80 -1.50 24.57
C THR A 83 -5.49 -1.54 23.08
N ARG A 84 -4.26 -1.18 22.73
CA ARG A 84 -3.81 -1.11 21.34
C ARG A 84 -3.84 -2.48 20.66
N VAL A 85 -4.42 -2.51 19.46
CA VAL A 85 -4.31 -3.62 18.50
C VAL A 85 -3.28 -3.23 17.44
N VAL A 86 -2.26 -4.08 17.26
CA VAL A 86 -1.14 -3.83 16.32
C VAL A 86 -1.31 -4.55 14.99
N SER A 87 -1.99 -5.70 15.01
CA SER A 87 -2.32 -6.50 13.83
C SER A 87 -3.64 -7.24 14.06
N TYR A 88 -4.30 -7.65 12.98
CA TYR A 88 -5.49 -8.49 13.04
C TYR A 88 -5.53 -9.51 11.91
N VAL A 89 -6.20 -10.64 12.10
CA VAL A 89 -6.37 -11.65 11.05
C VAL A 89 -7.49 -11.24 10.10
N GLY A 90 -7.15 -11.06 8.82
CA GLY A 90 -8.11 -10.72 7.77
C GLY A 90 -9.13 -11.86 7.51
N PRO A 91 -10.42 -11.54 7.28
CA PRO A 91 -11.51 -12.52 7.29
C PRO A 91 -11.58 -13.44 6.06
N VAL A 92 -10.77 -13.19 5.02
CA VAL A 92 -10.85 -13.92 3.74
C VAL A 92 -9.62 -14.79 3.49
N ALA A 93 -8.42 -14.24 3.64
CA ALA A 93 -7.17 -14.92 3.34
C ALA A 93 -6.47 -15.51 4.58
N GLY A 94 -6.96 -15.22 5.78
CA GLY A 94 -6.32 -15.63 7.03
C GLY A 94 -4.94 -15.01 7.26
N LEU A 95 -4.63 -13.92 6.54
CA LEU A 95 -3.37 -13.19 6.66
C LEU A 95 -3.46 -12.18 7.80
N SER A 96 -2.36 -12.04 8.53
CA SER A 96 -2.20 -10.93 9.47
C SER A 96 -2.05 -9.62 8.72
N ILE A 97 -2.80 -8.60 9.13
CA ILE A 97 -2.80 -7.26 8.55
C ILE A 97 -2.29 -6.28 9.61
N ASP A 98 -1.20 -5.57 9.29
CA ASP A 98 -0.61 -4.54 10.13
C ASP A 98 -1.53 -3.32 10.21
N VAL A 99 -1.96 -2.97 11.42
CA VAL A 99 -2.87 -1.84 11.68
C VAL A 99 -2.20 -0.51 11.37
N ASP A 100 -0.89 -0.40 11.59
CA ASP A 100 -0.14 0.83 11.38
C ASP A 100 0.04 1.16 9.89
N HIS A 101 0.31 0.16 9.04
CA HIS A 101 0.35 0.30 7.59
C HIS A 101 -1.03 0.70 7.05
N PHE A 102 -2.08 -0.07 7.39
CA PHE A 102 -3.46 0.27 7.02
C PHE A 102 -3.81 1.72 7.39
N ALA A 103 -3.48 2.15 8.62
CA ALA A 103 -3.78 3.48 9.10
C ALA A 103 -2.97 4.56 8.40
N ALA A 104 -1.71 4.30 8.04
CA ALA A 104 -0.88 5.22 7.29
C ALA A 104 -1.47 5.49 5.90
N VAL A 105 -1.88 4.43 5.19
CA VAL A 105 -2.54 4.54 3.87
C VAL A 105 -3.85 5.30 3.99
N ALA A 106 -4.72 4.88 4.91
CA ALA A 106 -6.00 5.55 5.12
C ALA A 106 -5.82 7.03 5.45
N ASN A 107 -4.83 7.38 6.28
CA ASN A 107 -4.57 8.78 6.63
C ASN A 107 -4.10 9.58 5.43
N GLY A 108 -3.19 9.05 4.61
CA GLY A 108 -2.74 9.73 3.40
C GLY A 108 -3.88 9.97 2.41
N VAL A 109 -4.71 8.96 2.17
CA VAL A 109 -5.88 9.08 1.29
C VAL A 109 -6.95 10.01 1.88
N THR A 110 -7.19 10.00 3.19
CA THR A 110 -8.12 10.95 3.82
C THR A 110 -7.65 12.40 3.65
N VAL A 111 -6.35 12.66 3.72
CA VAL A 111 -5.81 14.03 3.58
C VAL A 111 -5.77 14.48 2.12
N HIS A 112 -5.35 13.61 1.20
CA HIS A 112 -5.02 13.99 -0.18
C HIS A 112 -6.02 13.50 -1.23
N GLY A 113 -6.92 12.60 -0.87
CA GLY A 113 -7.76 11.88 -1.82
C GLY A 113 -6.91 11.00 -2.74
N GLN A 114 -7.30 10.94 -4.02
CA GLN A 114 -6.61 10.20 -5.07
C GLN A 114 -6.23 11.10 -6.25
N GLY A 115 -5.29 10.66 -7.09
CA GLY A 115 -5.04 11.28 -8.37
C GLY A 115 -6.28 11.26 -9.31
N THR A 116 -6.31 12.21 -10.25
CA THR A 116 -7.43 12.37 -11.18
C THR A 116 -7.20 11.56 -12.45
N GLY A 117 -8.16 10.70 -12.81
CA GLY A 117 -8.03 9.83 -13.97
C GLY A 117 -6.82 8.92 -13.81
N ILE A 118 -5.86 9.03 -14.74
CA ILE A 118 -4.65 8.20 -14.71
C ILE A 118 -3.51 8.79 -13.87
N THR A 119 -3.57 10.06 -13.46
CA THR A 119 -2.48 10.68 -12.69
C THR A 119 -2.46 10.15 -11.26
N THR A 120 -1.35 10.33 -10.58
CA THR A 120 -1.13 9.99 -9.18
C THR A 120 -0.86 11.20 -8.31
N ASN A 121 -0.96 11.04 -7.00
CA ASN A 121 -0.67 12.07 -6.00
C ASN A 121 -0.07 11.47 -4.72
N VAL A 122 0.15 12.32 -3.72
CA VAL A 122 0.65 11.91 -2.39
C VAL A 122 -0.25 10.88 -1.69
N GLY A 123 -1.57 10.93 -1.90
CA GLY A 123 -2.51 9.92 -1.37
C GLY A 123 -2.26 8.53 -1.96
N ASP A 124 -2.04 8.45 -3.28
CA ASP A 124 -1.64 7.20 -3.95
C ASP A 124 -0.27 6.69 -3.46
N PHE A 125 0.68 7.60 -3.26
CA PHE A 125 2.02 7.26 -2.77
C PHE A 125 1.98 6.73 -1.33
N SER A 126 1.03 7.17 -0.50
CA SER A 126 0.93 6.75 0.90
C SER A 126 0.61 5.26 1.13
N GLY A 127 0.20 4.53 0.07
CA GLY A 127 0.03 3.08 0.09
C GLY A 127 0.60 2.42 -1.15
N TRP A 128 -0.29 1.93 -2.04
CA TRP A 128 0.08 1.11 -3.19
C TRP A 128 1.20 1.70 -4.07
N GLY A 129 1.26 3.03 -4.20
CA GLY A 129 2.29 3.68 -5.00
C GLY A 129 3.66 3.69 -4.33
N GLY A 130 3.70 3.83 -3.01
CA GLY A 130 4.92 3.74 -2.21
C GLY A 130 5.48 2.33 -2.19
N ASP A 131 4.62 1.32 -1.98
CA ASP A 131 5.03 -0.08 -1.97
C ASP A 131 5.45 -0.57 -3.37
N LEU A 132 4.76 -0.13 -4.43
CA LEU A 132 5.20 -0.34 -5.80
C LEU A 132 6.58 0.28 -6.06
N THR A 133 6.84 1.47 -5.51
CA THR A 133 8.11 2.17 -5.68
C THR A 133 9.26 1.44 -4.98
N THR A 134 9.04 0.95 -3.75
CA THR A 134 10.05 0.16 -3.04
C THR A 134 10.25 -1.19 -3.72
N PHE A 135 9.19 -1.80 -4.25
CA PHE A 135 9.26 -3.05 -5.01
C PHE A 135 10.05 -2.89 -6.32
N TYR A 136 9.86 -1.78 -7.04
CA TYR A 136 10.70 -1.40 -8.17
C TYR A 136 12.18 -1.34 -7.77
N ALA A 137 12.47 -0.71 -6.64
CA ALA A 137 13.83 -0.58 -6.15
C ALA A 137 14.44 -1.95 -5.78
N GLU A 138 13.66 -2.82 -5.14
CA GLU A 138 14.05 -4.20 -4.84
C GLU A 138 14.43 -4.95 -6.12
N TRP A 139 13.60 -4.86 -7.17
CA TRP A 139 13.94 -5.42 -8.48
C TRP A 139 15.21 -4.78 -9.05
N GLY A 140 15.36 -3.46 -9.01
CA GLY A 140 16.54 -2.76 -9.51
C GLY A 140 17.83 -3.25 -8.86
N ARG A 141 17.81 -3.46 -7.54
CA ARG A 141 18.92 -4.05 -6.77
C ARG A 141 19.20 -5.49 -7.17
N ASP A 142 18.15 -6.29 -7.37
CA ASP A 142 18.25 -7.72 -7.68
C ASP A 142 18.43 -7.99 -9.19
N SER A 143 18.37 -6.95 -10.04
CA SER A 143 18.24 -7.05 -11.50
C SER A 143 19.41 -7.74 -12.21
N ASP A 144 20.61 -7.68 -11.62
CA ASP A 144 21.79 -8.42 -12.08
C ASP A 144 21.55 -9.95 -12.08
N THR A 145 20.65 -10.43 -11.22
CA THR A 145 20.27 -11.85 -11.09
C THR A 145 18.87 -12.14 -11.66
N THR A 146 18.00 -11.14 -11.75
CA THR A 146 16.64 -11.28 -12.30
C THR A 146 16.35 -10.20 -13.35
N ALA A 147 16.83 -10.44 -14.58
CA ALA A 147 16.77 -9.44 -15.64
C ALA A 147 15.34 -8.98 -16.01
N SER A 148 14.34 -9.85 -15.89
CA SER A 148 12.96 -9.51 -16.26
C SER A 148 12.15 -9.06 -15.05
N GLY A 149 11.76 -7.79 -15.00
CA GLY A 149 10.83 -7.29 -13.99
C GLY A 149 9.45 -7.93 -14.06
N TYR A 150 8.99 -8.36 -15.24
CA TYR A 150 7.80 -9.19 -15.37
C TYR A 150 7.90 -10.49 -14.57
N THR A 151 9.00 -11.22 -14.77
CA THR A 151 9.26 -12.47 -14.05
C THR A 151 9.36 -12.19 -12.55
N TYR A 152 10.06 -11.11 -12.18
CA TYR A 152 10.14 -10.66 -10.79
C TYR A 152 8.76 -10.40 -10.17
N CYS A 153 7.86 -9.72 -10.88
CA CYS A 153 6.49 -9.49 -10.43
C CYS A 153 5.72 -10.81 -10.27
N MET A 154 5.80 -11.72 -11.25
CA MET A 154 5.13 -13.02 -11.17
C MET A 154 5.63 -13.87 -10.00
N ASP A 155 6.90 -13.71 -9.62
CA ASP A 155 7.55 -14.50 -8.60
C ASP A 155 7.41 -13.91 -7.19
N ARG A 156 7.26 -12.58 -7.06
CA ARG A 156 7.34 -11.88 -5.76
C ARG A 156 6.18 -10.95 -5.43
N LEU A 157 5.59 -10.25 -6.40
CA LEU A 157 4.62 -9.19 -6.12
C LEU A 157 3.35 -9.75 -5.46
N ALA A 158 3.01 -9.24 -4.28
CA ALA A 158 1.83 -9.62 -3.51
C ALA A 158 1.65 -11.14 -3.42
N LYS A 159 2.72 -11.86 -3.11
CA LYS A 159 2.73 -13.32 -3.06
C LYS A 159 2.85 -13.81 -1.61
N ILE A 160 1.92 -14.67 -1.21
CA ILE A 160 1.71 -15.09 0.18
C ILE A 160 2.91 -15.86 0.76
N ASP A 161 3.73 -16.48 -0.09
CA ASP A 161 4.86 -17.33 0.29
C ASP A 161 6.22 -16.76 -0.12
N THR A 162 6.28 -15.48 -0.52
CA THR A 162 7.52 -14.82 -0.93
C THR A 162 7.71 -13.51 -0.18
N VAL A 163 8.86 -13.38 0.49
CA VAL A 163 9.29 -12.12 1.10
C VAL A 163 9.60 -11.10 0.01
N SER A 164 9.00 -9.92 0.11
CA SER A 164 9.28 -8.76 -0.74
C SER A 164 8.91 -7.47 -0.03
N THR A 165 9.27 -6.30 -0.56
CA THR A 165 8.80 -5.02 -0.02
C THR A 165 7.35 -4.69 -0.37
N PHE A 166 6.64 -5.58 -1.09
CA PHE A 166 5.23 -5.40 -1.41
C PHE A 166 4.48 -6.74 -1.30
N GLU A 167 4.24 -7.14 -0.06
CA GLU A 167 3.64 -8.43 0.28
C GLU A 167 2.11 -8.43 0.08
N MET A 168 1.48 -9.61 0.19
CA MET A 168 0.02 -9.70 0.04
C MET A 168 -0.72 -9.01 1.20
N SER A 169 -0.18 -9.06 2.42
CA SER A 169 -0.72 -8.33 3.58
C SER A 169 -0.69 -6.82 3.35
N ASP A 170 0.40 -6.29 2.79
CA ASP A 170 0.55 -4.87 2.46
C ASP A 170 -0.43 -4.46 1.37
N LEU A 171 -0.55 -5.26 0.29
CA LEU A 171 -1.56 -4.99 -0.75
C LEU A 171 -2.99 -4.99 -0.19
N ILE A 172 -3.30 -5.86 0.77
CA ILE A 172 -4.60 -5.84 1.45
C ILE A 172 -4.75 -4.55 2.27
N ALA A 173 -3.73 -4.18 3.05
CA ALA A 173 -3.72 -2.96 3.85
C ALA A 173 -3.84 -1.69 2.99
N ASP A 174 -3.20 -1.66 1.82
CA ASP A 174 -3.30 -0.57 0.84
C ASP A 174 -4.72 -0.42 0.28
N VAL A 175 -5.31 -1.53 -0.14
CA VAL A 175 -6.66 -1.57 -0.69
C VAL A 175 -7.69 -1.18 0.36
N ASP A 176 -7.59 -1.75 1.55
CA ASP A 176 -8.47 -1.46 2.68
C ASP A 176 -8.32 0.00 3.13
N GLY A 177 -7.08 0.44 3.27
CA GLY A 177 -6.73 1.80 3.66
C GLY A 177 -7.24 2.83 2.66
N TYR A 178 -7.09 2.58 1.36
CA TYR A 178 -7.68 3.43 0.33
C TYR A 178 -9.21 3.49 0.43
N LEU A 179 -9.89 2.34 0.57
CA LEU A 179 -11.35 2.32 0.60
C LEU A 179 -11.90 3.05 1.84
N VAL A 180 -11.29 2.82 3.00
CA VAL A 180 -11.66 3.54 4.24
C VAL A 180 -11.31 5.02 4.12
N GLY A 181 -10.11 5.33 3.63
CA GLY A 181 -9.63 6.69 3.46
C GLY A 181 -10.53 7.52 2.55
N MET A 182 -10.99 6.95 1.42
CA MET A 182 -11.93 7.59 0.50
C MET A 182 -13.33 7.75 1.11
N ASN A 183 -13.80 6.78 1.90
CA ASN A 183 -15.12 6.87 2.55
C ASN A 183 -15.18 7.95 3.63
N ILE A 184 -14.06 8.24 4.30
CA ILE A 184 -14.00 9.28 5.34
C ILE A 184 -13.39 10.59 4.83
N HIS A 185 -12.84 10.61 3.62
CA HIS A 185 -12.39 11.83 2.95
C HIS A 185 -13.55 12.82 2.82
N GLY A 186 -13.34 14.06 3.25
CA GLY A 186 -14.43 15.05 3.31
C GLY A 186 -15.52 14.77 4.36
N ARG A 187 -15.31 13.79 5.25
CA ARG A 187 -16.20 13.42 6.39
C ARG A 187 -17.57 12.84 5.99
N SER A 188 -17.64 12.08 4.89
CA SER A 188 -18.88 11.39 4.51
C SER A 188 -19.30 10.26 5.47
N GLU A 189 -18.34 9.62 6.14
CA GLU A 189 -18.56 8.54 7.10
C GLU A 189 -17.66 8.69 8.33
N THR A 190 -18.01 8.01 9.42
CA THR A 190 -17.06 7.78 10.51
C THR A 190 -16.10 6.66 10.14
N ILE A 191 -14.89 6.67 10.67
CA ILE A 191 -13.93 5.58 10.49
C ILE A 191 -14.47 4.25 11.05
N VAL A 192 -15.33 4.30 12.07
CA VAL A 192 -16.01 3.12 12.63
C VAL A 192 -16.91 2.49 11.56
N ASP A 193 -17.78 3.28 10.94
CA ASP A 193 -18.70 2.80 9.90
C ASP A 193 -17.92 2.29 8.68
N ALA A 194 -16.90 3.03 8.24
CA ALA A 194 -16.11 2.65 7.07
C ALA A 194 -15.37 1.31 7.27
N VAL A 195 -14.74 1.11 8.45
CA VAL A 195 -14.04 -0.15 8.78
C VAL A 195 -15.03 -1.30 8.97
N GLN A 196 -16.16 -1.08 9.65
CA GLN A 196 -17.19 -2.11 9.83
C GLN A 196 -17.77 -2.55 8.48
N ASN A 197 -18.14 -1.60 7.61
CA ASN A 197 -18.65 -1.89 6.27
C ASN A 197 -17.62 -2.62 5.40
N LEU A 198 -16.34 -2.30 5.56
CA LEU A 198 -15.25 -2.99 4.86
C LEU A 198 -15.08 -4.43 5.33
N LEU A 199 -15.11 -4.68 6.63
CA LEU A 199 -14.69 -5.97 7.20
C LEU A 199 -15.85 -6.93 7.48
N GLN A 200 -17.06 -6.42 7.69
CA GLN A 200 -18.26 -7.22 7.95
C GLN A 200 -19.15 -7.34 6.71
N GLY A 201 -20.20 -8.19 6.80
CA GLY A 201 -21.26 -8.26 5.79
C GLY A 201 -20.81 -8.66 4.38
N GLY A 202 -19.61 -9.22 4.21
CA GLY A 202 -19.04 -9.55 2.91
C GLY A 202 -18.30 -8.40 2.20
N GLY A 203 -18.15 -7.23 2.83
CA GLY A 203 -17.37 -6.10 2.27
C GLY A 203 -15.94 -6.49 1.88
N ALA A 204 -15.35 -7.37 2.70
CA ALA A 204 -14.01 -7.92 2.55
C ALA A 204 -13.85 -8.76 1.28
N LEU A 205 -14.92 -9.41 0.79
CA LEU A 205 -14.88 -10.26 -0.41
C LEU A 205 -14.79 -9.43 -1.69
N SER A 206 -15.23 -8.17 -1.64
CA SER A 206 -15.28 -7.28 -2.81
C SER A 206 -14.20 -6.19 -2.80
N ARG A 207 -13.34 -6.13 -1.76
CA ARG A 207 -12.34 -5.05 -1.55
C ARG A 207 -11.52 -4.73 -2.80
N PHE A 208 -10.98 -5.77 -3.43
CA PHE A 208 -10.11 -5.66 -4.59
C PHE A 208 -10.86 -5.13 -5.81
N LYS A 209 -12.08 -5.62 -6.02
CA LYS A 209 -12.95 -5.13 -7.10
C LYS A 209 -13.32 -3.67 -6.86
N ARG A 210 -13.72 -3.30 -5.64
CA ARG A 210 -14.10 -1.92 -5.29
C ARG A 210 -12.93 -0.96 -5.48
N PHE A 211 -11.74 -1.34 -5.04
CA PHE A 211 -10.52 -0.57 -5.28
C PHE A 211 -10.23 -0.40 -6.77
N TYR A 212 -10.27 -1.50 -7.53
CA TYR A 212 -10.01 -1.48 -8.97
C TYR A 212 -11.03 -0.61 -9.74
N ASP A 213 -12.31 -0.72 -9.39
CA ASP A 213 -13.37 0.11 -9.96
C ASP A 213 -13.19 1.59 -9.57
N ALA A 214 -12.94 1.89 -8.29
CA ALA A 214 -12.83 3.26 -7.80
C ALA A 214 -11.57 3.97 -8.31
N ARG A 215 -10.41 3.31 -8.23
CA ARG A 215 -9.13 3.93 -8.55
C ARG A 215 -8.83 3.94 -10.04
N TYR A 216 -9.21 2.89 -10.75
CA TYR A 216 -8.84 2.68 -12.16
C TYR A 216 -10.05 2.67 -13.11
N ASN A 217 -11.25 2.99 -12.62
CA ASN A 217 -12.50 2.92 -13.38
C ASN A 217 -12.76 1.52 -13.97
N GLY A 218 -12.28 0.46 -13.30
CA GLY A 218 -12.47 -0.90 -13.77
C GLY A 218 -11.67 -1.24 -15.05
N ASP A 219 -10.73 -0.41 -15.46
CA ASP A 219 -10.00 -0.54 -16.73
C ASP A 219 -8.51 -0.86 -16.55
N ASN A 220 -8.03 -1.86 -17.31
CA ASN A 220 -6.64 -2.33 -17.20
C ASN A 220 -5.65 -1.35 -17.82
N THR A 221 -6.08 -0.55 -18.80
CA THR A 221 -5.23 0.48 -19.41
C THR A 221 -5.02 1.60 -18.40
N ASN A 222 -6.09 2.05 -17.74
CA ASN A 222 -5.98 3.03 -16.65
C ASN A 222 -5.08 2.53 -15.53
N ALA A 223 -5.26 1.28 -15.06
CA ALA A 223 -4.39 0.73 -14.04
C ALA A 223 -2.91 0.73 -14.46
N PHE A 224 -2.63 0.39 -15.72
CA PHE A 224 -1.28 0.42 -16.28
C PHE A 224 -0.71 1.82 -16.36
N ASP A 225 -1.48 2.76 -16.93
CA ASP A 225 -1.06 4.14 -17.10
C ASP A 225 -0.83 4.81 -15.75
N THR A 226 -1.68 4.55 -14.75
CA THR A 226 -1.51 5.04 -13.37
C THR A 226 -0.30 4.45 -12.66
N THR A 227 -0.03 3.15 -12.85
CA THR A 227 1.18 2.50 -12.32
C THR A 227 2.44 3.11 -12.93
N LYS A 228 2.40 3.37 -14.24
CA LYS A 228 3.50 4.03 -14.96
C LYS A 228 3.67 5.47 -14.50
N ASP A 229 2.57 6.20 -14.32
CA ASP A 229 2.55 7.57 -13.79
C ASP A 229 3.21 7.63 -12.40
N MET A 230 2.81 6.76 -11.47
CA MET A 230 3.46 6.66 -10.14
C MET A 230 4.98 6.50 -10.23
N LEU A 231 5.47 5.68 -11.17
CA LEU A 231 6.90 5.40 -11.29
C LEU A 231 7.68 6.46 -12.06
N THR A 232 7.03 7.18 -12.99
CA THR A 232 7.75 8.00 -13.99
C THR A 232 7.33 9.46 -14.06
N ASP A 233 6.12 9.81 -13.61
CA ASP A 233 5.65 11.18 -13.69
C ASP A 233 6.42 12.09 -12.74
N GLY A 234 6.83 13.25 -13.25
CA GLY A 234 7.63 14.24 -12.53
C GLY A 234 6.87 15.54 -12.22
N THR A 235 5.56 15.58 -12.46
CA THR A 235 4.77 16.82 -12.37
C THR A 235 4.32 17.13 -10.95
N ASP A 236 4.08 16.10 -10.13
CA ASP A 236 3.93 16.24 -8.68
C ASP A 236 5.32 16.21 -8.01
N PRO A 237 5.83 17.34 -7.49
CA PRO A 237 7.16 17.41 -6.91
C PRO A 237 7.26 16.60 -5.60
N ASP A 238 6.18 16.50 -4.82
CA ASP A 238 6.18 15.77 -3.55
C ASP A 238 6.27 14.27 -3.82
N VAL A 239 5.45 13.74 -4.74
CA VAL A 239 5.54 12.34 -5.19
C VAL A 239 6.91 12.03 -5.78
N SER A 240 7.47 12.97 -6.56
CA SER A 240 8.80 12.80 -7.17
C SER A 240 9.91 12.68 -6.13
N GLU A 241 9.93 13.55 -5.12
CA GLU A 241 10.91 13.51 -4.03
C GLU A 241 10.77 12.25 -3.19
N LEU A 242 9.54 11.91 -2.80
CA LEU A 242 9.22 10.71 -2.04
C LEU A 242 9.66 9.43 -2.78
N ARG A 243 9.42 9.36 -4.10
CA ARG A 243 9.83 8.24 -4.93
C ARG A 243 11.34 8.07 -4.99
N ILE A 244 12.08 9.17 -5.19
CA ILE A 244 13.55 9.17 -5.17
C ILE A 244 14.04 8.66 -3.82
N ALA A 245 13.52 9.20 -2.72
CA ALA A 245 13.92 8.81 -1.37
C ALA A 245 13.64 7.32 -1.08
N ALA A 246 12.47 6.81 -1.48
CA ALA A 246 12.10 5.42 -1.32
C ALA A 246 13.02 4.48 -2.10
N ILE A 247 13.35 4.82 -3.36
CA ILE A 247 14.25 4.02 -4.19
C ILE A 247 15.66 3.97 -3.60
N GLN A 248 16.22 5.14 -3.29
CA GLN A 248 17.58 5.25 -2.75
C GLN A 248 17.72 4.53 -1.41
N LYS A 249 16.68 4.59 -0.58
CA LYS A 249 16.66 3.90 0.69
C LYS A 249 16.63 2.38 0.55
N THR A 250 15.89 1.87 -0.42
CA THR A 250 15.63 0.43 -0.58
C THR A 250 16.78 -0.28 -1.32
N ALA A 251 17.36 0.38 -2.32
CA ALA A 251 18.31 -0.24 -3.24
C ALA A 251 19.67 0.50 -3.32
N GLY A 252 19.80 1.66 -2.69
CA GLY A 252 21.00 2.48 -2.69
C GLY A 252 20.97 3.60 -3.73
N SER A 253 21.82 4.61 -3.54
CA SER A 253 21.82 5.86 -4.34
C SER A 253 22.23 5.70 -5.80
N LEU A 254 22.83 4.56 -6.17
CA LEU A 254 23.22 4.24 -7.55
C LEU A 254 22.14 3.51 -8.34
N THR A 255 20.99 3.22 -7.72
CA THR A 255 19.88 2.54 -8.39
C THR A 255 19.32 3.43 -9.49
N LEU A 256 19.14 2.85 -10.67
CA LEU A 256 18.57 3.55 -11.82
C LEU A 256 17.12 3.96 -11.50
N MET A 257 16.77 5.22 -11.74
CA MET A 257 15.39 5.69 -11.55
C MET A 257 14.50 5.17 -12.70
N PRO A 258 13.18 4.94 -12.47
CA PRO A 258 12.32 4.42 -13.52
C PRO A 258 12.31 5.32 -14.77
N VAL A 259 12.34 6.64 -14.60
CA VAL A 259 12.42 7.63 -15.70
C VAL A 259 13.68 7.51 -16.56
N MET A 260 14.72 6.82 -16.09
CA MET A 260 15.96 6.60 -16.81
C MET A 260 15.97 5.27 -17.57
N LEU A 261 14.93 4.43 -17.38
CA LEU A 261 14.81 3.18 -18.12
C LEU A 261 14.32 3.45 -19.55
N PRO A 262 14.82 2.68 -20.54
CA PRO A 262 14.28 2.73 -21.89
C PRO A 262 12.78 2.39 -21.94
N ASP A 263 12.06 3.02 -22.87
CA ASP A 263 10.62 2.81 -23.06
C ASP A 263 10.25 1.35 -23.35
N ASP A 264 11.13 0.54 -23.96
CA ASP A 264 10.87 -0.89 -24.22
C ASP A 264 10.96 -1.76 -22.96
N VAL A 265 11.64 -1.27 -21.92
CA VAL A 265 11.67 -1.89 -20.59
C VAL A 265 10.43 -1.49 -19.79
N LEU A 266 10.02 -0.22 -19.90
CA LEU A 266 8.83 0.32 -19.24
C LEU A 266 7.51 0.03 -19.99
N ASN A 267 7.56 -0.34 -21.25
CA ASN A 267 6.38 -0.71 -22.02
C ASN A 267 6.75 -1.98 -22.78
N PRO A 268 6.92 -3.11 -22.07
CA PRO A 268 7.26 -4.34 -22.74
C PRO A 268 6.14 -4.61 -23.75
N ALA A 269 6.53 -4.67 -25.02
CA ALA A 269 5.59 -4.81 -26.12
C ALA A 269 4.56 -5.88 -25.75
N ARG A 270 3.27 -5.51 -25.83
CA ARG A 270 2.16 -6.42 -25.55
C ARG A 270 2.45 -7.75 -26.24
N PRO A 271 2.24 -8.88 -25.56
CA PRO A 271 2.75 -10.14 -26.02
C PRO A 271 2.29 -10.48 -27.43
N TRP A 272 3.26 -10.89 -28.22
CA TRP A 272 3.27 -11.35 -29.61
C TRP A 272 2.18 -12.37 -30.01
N TRP A 273 1.32 -12.85 -29.12
CA TRP A 273 0.18 -13.70 -29.49
C TRP A 273 -0.99 -12.95 -30.17
N LEU A 274 -0.86 -11.64 -30.37
CA LEU A 274 -1.69 -10.86 -31.30
C LEU A 274 -1.10 -10.73 -32.72
N ILE A 275 0.13 -11.21 -32.95
CA ILE A 275 0.74 -11.28 -34.28
C ILE A 275 0.94 -12.76 -34.61
N GLY A 276 -0.03 -13.30 -35.34
CA GLY A 276 0.07 -14.64 -35.92
C GLY A 276 1.40 -14.81 -36.67
N ALA A 277 2.05 -15.93 -36.40
CA ALA A 277 3.00 -16.63 -37.27
C ALA A 277 3.94 -15.74 -38.13
N ALA A 278 5.12 -15.41 -37.62
CA ALA A 278 6.40 -15.71 -38.30
C ALA A 278 7.63 -15.08 -37.62
N SER A 279 8.65 -15.92 -37.53
CA SER A 279 10.09 -15.60 -37.53
C SER A 279 10.81 -15.38 -36.20
N ARG A 280 11.84 -16.20 -36.04
CA ARG A 280 12.83 -16.26 -34.96
C ARG A 280 14.01 -15.35 -35.30
N ARG A 281 14.54 -14.60 -34.33
CA ARG A 281 15.97 -14.54 -33.89
C ARG A 281 16.29 -13.21 -33.17
N HIS A 282 16.98 -13.35 -32.03
CA HIS A 282 17.87 -12.38 -31.35
C HIS A 282 17.24 -11.10 -30.76
N VAL A 283 17.12 -11.02 -29.43
CA VAL A 283 18.04 -10.39 -28.45
C VAL A 283 17.37 -10.54 -27.07
N ARG A 284 18.09 -10.98 -26.03
CA ARG A 284 17.59 -10.99 -24.65
C ARG A 284 17.54 -9.54 -24.15
N ARG A 285 16.34 -8.97 -23.98
CA ARG A 285 16.13 -7.64 -23.36
C ARG A 285 15.13 -7.72 -22.20
N PRO A 286 15.38 -6.97 -21.11
CA PRO A 286 14.56 -6.97 -19.90
C PRO A 286 13.23 -6.25 -20.11
N GLN A 287 12.19 -6.71 -19.42
CA GLN A 287 10.80 -6.23 -19.53
C GLN A 287 10.28 -6.03 -18.10
N PHE A 288 10.00 -4.79 -17.67
CA PHE A 288 9.61 -4.47 -16.30
C PHE A 288 8.09 -4.33 -16.12
N LEU A 289 7.40 -3.70 -17.07
CA LEU A 289 6.08 -3.13 -16.80
C LEU A 289 4.85 -4.00 -17.15
N SER A 290 4.99 -5.31 -17.32
CA SER A 290 3.83 -6.23 -17.48
C SER A 290 3.12 -6.58 -16.16
N VAL A 291 3.30 -5.74 -15.13
CA VAL A 291 2.85 -5.83 -13.73
C VAL A 291 1.36 -6.17 -13.58
N LEU A 292 0.50 -5.77 -14.51
CA LEU A 292 -0.95 -5.91 -14.33
C LEU A 292 -1.60 -7.08 -15.07
N THR A 293 -0.87 -7.80 -15.92
CA THR A 293 -1.39 -9.13 -16.35
C THR A 293 -1.40 -10.09 -15.15
N ALA A 294 -0.45 -9.92 -14.21
CA ALA A 294 -0.38 -10.67 -12.95
C ALA A 294 -1.52 -10.29 -11.98
N ILE A 295 -1.80 -8.98 -11.86
CA ILE A 295 -2.90 -8.48 -11.01
C ILE A 295 -4.26 -8.89 -11.59
N ARG A 296 -4.48 -8.89 -12.92
CA ARG A 296 -5.71 -9.44 -13.52
C ARG A 296 -5.94 -10.94 -13.21
N VAL A 297 -4.88 -11.75 -13.14
CA VAL A 297 -5.00 -13.18 -12.79
C VAL A 297 -5.45 -13.38 -11.33
N ARG A 298 -5.20 -12.41 -10.43
CA ARG A 298 -5.54 -12.51 -9.00
C ARG A 298 -6.72 -11.63 -8.54
N LEU A 299 -7.08 -10.58 -9.27
CA LEU A 299 -8.26 -9.75 -8.97
C LEU A 299 -9.56 -10.29 -9.62
N GLN A 300 -9.49 -11.31 -10.46
CA GLN A 300 -10.71 -12.02 -10.90
C GLN A 300 -11.10 -13.09 -9.87
N PRO A 301 -12.36 -13.15 -9.41
CA PRO A 301 -12.85 -14.25 -8.62
C PRO A 301 -12.94 -15.48 -9.54
N THR A 302 -11.84 -16.24 -9.62
CA THR A 302 -11.90 -17.58 -10.16
C THR A 302 -12.36 -18.49 -9.03
N THR A 303 -13.65 -18.85 -9.10
CA THR A 303 -14.26 -20.07 -8.57
C THR A 303 -13.40 -20.84 -7.56
N PHE A 304 -13.65 -20.62 -6.26
CA PHE A 304 -13.41 -21.67 -5.27
C PHE A 304 -14.38 -22.81 -5.58
N GLY A 305 -13.86 -23.84 -6.23
CA GLY A 305 -14.55 -25.12 -6.38
C GLY A 305 -14.74 -25.76 -5.02
N VAL A 306 -15.94 -26.33 -4.85
CA VAL A 306 -16.40 -27.20 -3.75
C VAL A 306 -15.39 -28.29 -3.44
#